data_AF-A0A150UT47-F1
#
_entry.id   AF-A0A150UT47-F1
#
_cell.length_a   1.000
_cell.length_b   1.000
_cell.length_c   1.000
_cell.angle_alpha   90.00
_cell.angle_beta   90.00
_cell.angle_gamma   90.00
#
_symmetry.space_group_name_H-M   'P 1'
#
loop_
_entity.id
_entity.type
_entity.pdbx_description
1 polymer ?
#
loop_
_entity_poly.entity_id
_entity_poly.type
_entity_poly.pdbx_seq_one_letter_code
_entity_poly.pdbx_strand_id
1 'polypeptide(L)' 'MLRLRRHREWNKEYFDAVRNIRPEELRLAPRWRGPFRVAETREGLGSYRLEELDSTRHERSYPGRLLKRFHRRSGHSN' A
#
# COMPACT_ATOMS: atom_id res chain seq x y z
N MET A 1 20.64 -0.64 -7.78
CA MET A 1 19.58 -1.23 -6.91
C MET A 1 19.50 -0.57 -5.52
N LEU A 2 19.70 0.75 -5.36
CA LEU A 2 19.61 1.43 -4.05
C LEU A 2 18.27 2.16 -3.78
N ARG A 3 17.45 2.42 -4.81
CA ARG A 3 16.19 3.20 -4.65
C ARG A 3 15.03 2.45 -4.01
N LEU A 4 15.04 1.11 -4.05
CA LEU A 4 13.92 0.29 -3.57
C LEU A 4 13.99 -0.04 -2.07
N ARG A 5 15.20 -0.17 -1.49
CA ARG A 5 15.38 -0.38 -0.05
C ARG A 5 14.89 0.80 0.80
N ARG A 6 15.13 2.04 0.34
CA ARG A 6 14.70 3.26 1.04
C ARG A 6 13.17 3.38 1.14
N HIS A 7 12.42 2.86 0.16
CA HIS A 7 10.95 2.87 0.21
C HIS A 7 10.38 1.88 1.24
N ARG A 8 11.06 0.75 1.46
CA ARG A 8 10.68 -0.25 2.46
C ARG A 8 10.75 0.32 3.88
N GLU A 9 11.81 1.06 4.18
CA GLU A 9 11.98 1.71 5.49
C GLU A 9 10.97 2.85 5.69
N TRP A 10 10.74 3.69 4.68
CA TRP A 10 9.78 4.80 4.78
C TRP A 10 8.33 4.34 4.98
N ASN A 11 7.91 3.30 4.25
CA ASN A 11 6.60 2.70 4.45
C ASN A 11 6.51 2.09 5.86
N LYS A 12 7.48 1.29 6.28
CA LYS A 12 7.47 0.65 7.60
C LYS A 12 7.49 1.68 8.76
N GLU A 13 8.32 2.72 8.70
CA GLU A 13 8.36 3.79 9.70
C GLU A 13 7.05 4.58 9.76
N TYR A 14 6.48 4.95 8.60
CA TYR A 14 5.17 5.59 8.55
C TYR A 14 4.09 4.70 9.19
N PHE A 15 4.14 3.38 8.96
CA PHE A 15 3.17 2.43 9.50
C PHE A 15 3.35 2.13 10.99
N ASP A 16 4.59 2.04 11.49
CA ASP A 16 4.88 1.84 12.92
C ASP A 16 4.51 3.10 13.72
N ALA A 17 4.67 4.30 13.13
CA ALA A 17 4.24 5.57 13.74
C ALA A 17 2.73 5.61 14.00
N VAL A 18 1.88 5.14 13.06
CA VAL A 18 0.40 5.19 13.14
C VAL A 18 -0.17 4.47 14.36
N ARG A 19 0.55 3.48 14.93
CA ARG A 19 0.11 2.79 16.15
C ARG A 19 0.21 3.64 17.42
N ASN A 20 0.97 4.74 17.39
CA ASN A 20 1.13 5.69 18.50
C ASN A 20 0.62 7.10 18.18
N ILE A 21 -0.13 7.29 17.08
CA ILE A 21 -0.67 8.58 16.68
C ILE A 21 -1.87 8.93 17.57
N ARG A 22 -1.89 10.17 18.10
CA ARG A 22 -3.01 10.67 18.91
C ARG A 22 -4.27 10.78 18.04
N PRO A 23 -5.48 10.62 18.59
CA PRO A 23 -6.72 10.68 17.82
C PRO A 23 -6.86 11.94 16.95
N GLU A 24 -6.29 13.07 17.36
CA GLU A 24 -6.30 14.33 16.60
C GLU A 24 -5.53 14.22 15.26
N GLU A 25 -4.38 13.56 15.28
CA GLU A 25 -3.46 13.45 14.13
C GLU A 25 -3.95 12.40 13.11
N LEU A 26 -4.75 11.41 13.54
CA LEU A 26 -5.42 10.45 12.65
C LEU A 26 -6.44 11.12 11.71
N ARG A 27 -6.98 12.30 12.07
CA ARG A 27 -7.96 13.01 11.23
C ARG A 27 -7.36 13.51 9.92
N LEU A 28 -6.05 13.74 9.91
CA LEU A 28 -5.30 14.23 8.74
C LEU A 28 -4.49 13.12 8.06
N ALA A 29 -4.39 11.94 8.66
CA ALA A 29 -3.61 10.85 8.13
C ALA A 29 -4.25 10.24 6.85
N PRO A 30 -3.45 9.94 5.81
CA PRO A 30 -3.87 9.12 4.68
C PRO A 30 -4.57 7.82 5.12
N ARG A 31 -5.84 7.66 4.74
CA ARG A 31 -6.66 6.48 5.07
C ARG A 31 -6.35 5.25 4.20
N TRP A 32 -5.54 5.41 3.16
CA TRP A 32 -5.19 4.36 2.20
C TRP A 32 -3.75 3.89 2.41
N ARG A 33 -3.54 2.58 2.38
CA ARG A 33 -2.21 1.95 2.43
C ARG A 33 -1.71 1.61 1.03
N GLY A 34 -0.38 1.46 0.89
CA GLY A 34 0.27 1.08 -0.35
C GLY A 34 1.13 2.21 -0.95
N PRO A 35 1.58 2.06 -2.21
CA PRO A 35 1.05 1.17 -3.25
C PRO A 35 1.47 -0.30 -3.09
N PHE A 36 0.55 -1.20 -3.44
CA PHE A 36 0.78 -2.64 -3.50
C PHE A 36 0.71 -3.13 -4.95
N ARG A 37 1.25 -4.32 -5.22
CA ARG A 37 1.02 -5.07 -6.46
C ARG A 37 -0.02 -6.15 -6.23
N VAL A 38 -0.75 -6.51 -7.28
CA VAL A 38 -1.64 -7.68 -7.26
C VAL A 38 -0.77 -8.89 -7.57
N ALA A 39 -0.65 -9.80 -6.60
CA ALA A 39 0.06 -11.06 -6.78
C ALA A 39 -0.85 -12.12 -7.42
N GLU A 40 -2.14 -12.12 -7.07
CA GLU A 40 -3.11 -13.10 -7.54
C GLU A 40 -4.52 -12.51 -7.59
N THR A 41 -5.27 -12.80 -8.65
CA THR A 41 -6.70 -12.50 -8.79
C THR A 41 -7.52 -13.73 -8.47
N ARG A 42 -8.41 -13.65 -7.49
CA ARG A 42 -9.38 -14.72 -7.22
C ARG A 42 -10.65 -14.46 -8.02
N GLU A 43 -10.68 -15.00 -9.23
CA GLU A 43 -11.80 -14.88 -10.16
C GLU A 43 -13.10 -15.39 -9.52
N GLY A 44 -14.22 -14.75 -9.84
CA GLY A 44 -15.54 -15.03 -9.25
C GLY A 44 -15.82 -14.39 -7.88
N LEU A 45 -14.79 -14.14 -7.05
CA LEU A 45 -14.96 -13.54 -5.71
C LEU A 45 -14.68 -12.04 -5.64
N GLY A 46 -14.11 -11.46 -6.70
CA GLY A 46 -13.73 -10.04 -6.74
C GLY A 46 -12.71 -9.69 -5.64
N SER A 47 -11.82 -10.62 -5.30
CA SER A 47 -10.80 -10.45 -4.26
C SER A 47 -9.39 -10.67 -4.82
N TYR A 48 -8.43 -10.04 -4.18
CA TYR A 48 -7.05 -9.95 -4.66
C TYR A 48 -6.08 -10.33 -3.54
N ARG A 49 -5.09 -11.15 -3.83
CA ARG A 49 -3.93 -11.30 -2.96
C ARG A 49 -2.91 -10.24 -3.37
N LEU A 50 -2.42 -9.49 -2.39
CA LEU A 50 -1.49 -8.40 -2.61
C LEU A 50 -0.06 -8.83 -2.28
N GLU A 51 0.90 -8.16 -2.90
CA GLU A 51 2.30 -8.18 -2.49
C GLU A 51 2.83 -6.75 -2.35
N GLU A 52 3.77 -6.60 -1.44
CA GLU A 52 4.56 -5.38 -1.29
C GLU A 52 5.44 -5.17 -2.53
N LEU A 53 6.00 -3.96 -2.68
CA LEU A 53 6.85 -3.63 -3.83
C LEU A 53 8.16 -4.42 -3.88
N ASP A 54 8.56 -5.02 -2.76
CA ASP A 54 9.71 -5.93 -2.63
C ASP A 54 9.35 -7.41 -2.82
N SER A 55 8.14 -7.69 -3.35
CA SER A 55 7.60 -9.03 -3.60
C SER A 55 7.28 -9.84 -2.33
N THR A 56 7.25 -9.21 -1.16
CA THR A 56 6.69 -9.84 0.05
C THR A 56 5.19 -10.04 -0.11
N ARG A 57 4.74 -11.29 -0.12
CA ARG A 57 3.31 -11.62 -0.30
C ARG A 57 2.53 -11.45 0.99
N HIS A 58 1.32 -10.93 0.87
CA HIS A 58 0.36 -10.95 1.96
C HIS A 58 -0.26 -12.33 2.05
N GLU A 59 -0.38 -12.87 3.26
CA GLU A 59 -0.98 -14.19 3.49
C GLU A 59 -2.47 -14.22 3.10
N ARG A 60 -3.18 -13.13 3.42
CA ARG A 60 -4.62 -12.97 3.18
C ARG A 60 -4.95 -12.30 1.84
N SER A 61 -6.18 -12.53 1.39
CA SER A 61 -6.77 -11.83 0.25
C SER A 61 -7.68 -10.69 0.71
N TYR A 62 -7.84 -9.69 -0.14
CA TYR A 62 -8.58 -8.46 0.12
C TYR A 62 -9.70 -8.29 -0.92
N PRO A 63 -10.95 -8.02 -0.50
CA PRO A 63 -12.03 -7.68 -1.41
C PRO A 63 -11.71 -6.41 -2.21
N GLY A 64 -12.03 -6.39 -3.50
CA GLY A 64 -11.78 -5.26 -4.40
C GLY A 64 -12.38 -3.94 -3.91
N ARG A 65 -13.53 -3.97 -3.21
CA ARG A 65 -14.18 -2.79 -2.62
C ARG A 65 -13.32 -2.06 -1.57
N LEU A 66 -12.34 -2.74 -0.97
CA LEU A 66 -11.41 -2.15 0.00
C LEU A 66 -10.12 -1.66 -0.65
N LEU A 67 -10.00 -1.77 -1.97
CA LEU A 67 -8.82 -1.41 -2.74
C LEU A 67 -9.13 -0.23 -3.66
N LYS A 68 -8.12 0.60 -3.89
CA LYS A 68 -8.19 1.68 -4.87
C LYS A 68 -7.10 1.46 -5.90
N ARG A 69 -7.45 1.54 -7.19
CA ARG A 69 -6.45 1.47 -8.27
C ARG A 69 -5.46 2.62 -8.08
N PHE A 70 -4.18 2.28 -8.08
CA PHE A 70 -3.13 3.28 -8.05
C PHE A 70 -3.01 3.93 -9.42
N HIS A 71 -3.21 5.24 -9.49
CA HIS A 71 -2.98 6.04 -10.68
C HIS A 71 -1.65 6.75 -10.51
N ARG A 72 -0.63 6.33 -11.28
CA ARG A 72 0.63 7.08 -11.33
C ARG A 72 0.31 8.46 -11.87
N ARG A 73 0.56 9.51 -11.09
CA ARG A 73 0.48 10.88 -11.61
C ARG A 73 1.47 10.98 -12.76
N SER A 74 0.97 11.31 -13.94
CA SER A 74 1.78 11.76 -15.07
C SER A 74 2.43 13.07 -14.65
N GLY A 75 3.63 12.98 -14.09
CA GLY A 75 4.43 14.16 -13.81
C GLY A 75 4.87 14.79 -15.13
N HIS A 76 4.54 16.06 -15.31
CA HIS A 76 5.15 16.96 -16.29
C HIS A 76 6.67 16.85 -16.11
N SER A 77 7.34 16.19 -17.07
CA SER A 77 8.79 16.26 -17.23
C SER A 77 9.10 17.65 -17.79
N ASN A 78 9.67 18.50 -16.95
CA ASN A 78 10.31 19.75 -17.35
C ASN A 78 11.80 19.63 -17.06
#